data_AF-A0A1U7EZH6-F1
#
_entry.id   AF-A0A1U7EZH6-F1
#
_cell.length_a   1.000
_cell.length_b   1.000
_cell.length_c   1.000
_cell.angle_alpha   90.00
_cell.angle_beta   90.00
_cell.angle_gamma   90.00
#
_symmetry.space_group_name_H-M   'P 1'
#
loop_
_entity.id
_entity.type
_entity.pdbx_description
1 polymer ?
#
loop_
_entity_poly.entity_id
_entity_poly.type
_entity_poly.pdbx_seq_one_letter_code
_entity_poly.pdbx_strand_id
1 'polypeptide(L)'
;MSTVLDVTVCLLLVGVAVVTLATAVPGAGEEPSAPDGGDAAAAELGTVTASVSSDGATRHDTLAGHLARAAVANTTVGGEPVAATGYPDAAAEAVRNRSGDRTHVTARWRPLGDASTSGTVTVGRPPPRTADVSVTTFTVESGLRPATAASDPATSLANAYVAWLFPPERTRGLLVDSRTAPAAKEQYTETAATLDTAVDAPLAEANAETVNERLSTALAERIKTVSEGHGDVDSLETPSEEVAVVVRRWEP
;
A
#
# COMPACT_ATOMS: atom_id res chain seq x y z
N MET A 1 22.65 -41.16 -15.44
CA MET A 1 22.53 -41.27 -13.96
C MET A 1 22.88 -39.91 -13.36
N SER A 2 21.93 -38.96 -13.33
CA SER A 2 22.24 -37.57 -12.90
C SER A 2 20.99 -36.73 -12.56
N THR A 3 19.94 -37.33 -12.00
CA THR A 3 18.76 -36.60 -11.49
C THR A 3 18.58 -36.78 -9.99
N VAL A 4 18.89 -37.98 -9.49
CA VAL A 4 18.88 -38.28 -8.05
C VAL A 4 19.94 -37.49 -7.29
N LEU A 5 21.11 -37.27 -7.92
CA LEU A 5 22.21 -36.49 -7.32
C LEU A 5 21.90 -34.99 -7.26
N ASP A 6 21.14 -34.48 -8.24
CA ASP A 6 20.73 -33.07 -8.30
C ASP A 6 19.65 -32.75 -7.26
N VAL A 7 18.67 -33.65 -7.10
CA VAL A 7 17.63 -33.51 -6.06
C VAL A 7 18.22 -33.60 -4.66
N THR A 8 19.20 -34.48 -4.42
CA THR A 8 19.84 -34.58 -3.11
C THR A 8 20.70 -33.37 -2.79
N VAL A 9 21.46 -32.83 -3.75
CA VAL A 9 22.22 -31.59 -3.56
C VAL A 9 21.29 -30.39 -3.31
N CYS A 10 20.19 -30.30 -4.03
CA CYS A 10 19.21 -29.22 -3.86
C CYS A 10 18.54 -29.27 -2.47
N LEU A 11 18.15 -30.46 -1.99
CA LEU A 11 17.61 -30.64 -0.64
C LEU A 11 18.66 -30.40 0.44
N LEU A 12 19.92 -30.74 0.20
CA LEU A 12 21.02 -30.45 1.14
C LEU A 12 21.28 -28.95 1.25
N LEU A 13 21.25 -28.22 0.14
CA LEU A 13 21.43 -26.77 0.12
C LEU A 13 20.27 -26.04 0.81
N VAL A 14 19.03 -26.46 0.58
CA VAL A 14 17.85 -25.90 1.27
C VAL A 14 17.89 -26.22 2.78
N GLY A 15 18.28 -27.43 3.16
CA GLY A 15 18.42 -27.81 4.56
C GLY A 15 19.52 -27.01 5.29
N VAL A 16 20.67 -26.83 4.65
CA VAL A 16 21.78 -26.04 5.21
C VAL A 16 21.39 -24.56 5.35
N ALA A 17 20.67 -23.99 4.37
CA ALA A 17 20.21 -22.60 4.44
C ALA A 17 19.26 -22.34 5.63
N VAL A 18 18.33 -23.27 5.90
CA VAL A 18 17.42 -23.17 7.04
C VAL A 18 18.15 -23.30 8.38
N VAL A 19 19.17 -24.16 8.45
CA VAL A 19 19.98 -24.35 9.68
C VAL A 19 20.92 -23.17 9.94
N THR A 20 21.48 -22.56 8.89
CA THR A 20 22.30 -21.33 9.04
C THR A 20 21.48 -20.13 9.49
N LEU A 21 20.20 -20.05 9.08
CA LEU A 21 19.31 -18.99 9.55
C LEU A 21 18.94 -19.14 11.03
N ALA A 22 18.84 -20.39 11.53
CA ALA A 22 18.48 -20.65 12.91
C ALA A 22 19.65 -20.51 13.93
N THR A 23 20.89 -20.37 13.46
CA THR A 23 22.09 -20.43 14.34
C THR A 23 22.92 -19.15 14.37
N ALA A 24 22.60 -18.14 13.55
CA ALA A 24 23.28 -16.85 13.54
C ALA A 24 22.56 -15.81 14.42
N VAL A 25 22.74 -15.89 15.74
CA VAL A 25 22.54 -14.75 16.64
C VAL A 25 23.79 -14.55 17.47
N PRO A 26 24.47 -13.39 17.29
CA PRO A 26 25.02 -12.71 18.44
C PRO A 26 24.80 -11.18 18.41
N GLY A 27 24.09 -10.66 19.43
CA GLY A 27 24.57 -9.51 20.22
C GLY A 27 24.02 -8.10 19.92
N ALA A 28 23.01 -7.71 20.70
CA ALA A 28 22.76 -6.38 21.29
C ALA A 28 22.62 -5.14 20.36
N GLY A 29 21.37 -4.83 20.02
CA GLY A 29 20.92 -3.53 19.52
C GLY A 29 19.50 -3.66 18.96
N GLU A 30 18.50 -3.54 19.82
CA GLU A 30 17.05 -3.52 19.55
C GLU A 30 16.57 -4.43 18.40
N GLU A 31 16.37 -5.71 18.72
CA GLU A 31 15.61 -6.63 17.87
C GLU A 31 14.15 -6.15 17.74
N PRO A 32 13.55 -6.14 16.54
CA PRO A 32 12.11 -6.12 16.40
C PRO A 32 11.58 -7.40 17.04
N SER A 33 10.86 -7.27 18.16
CA SER A 33 10.30 -8.39 18.91
C SER A 33 9.57 -9.35 17.98
N ALA A 34 10.06 -10.58 17.86
CA ALA A 34 9.22 -11.70 17.43
C ALA A 34 8.03 -11.78 18.40
N PRO A 35 6.78 -11.90 17.92
CA PRO A 35 5.61 -11.79 18.77
C PRO A 35 5.57 -12.93 19.78
N ASP A 36 5.72 -12.59 21.06
CA ASP A 36 5.27 -13.41 22.17
C ASP A 36 3.75 -13.63 21.99
N GLY A 37 3.35 -14.84 21.62
CA GLY A 37 1.93 -15.23 21.51
C GLY A 37 1.16 -14.60 20.36
N GLY A 38 1.57 -14.86 19.11
CA GLY A 38 0.90 -14.32 17.91
C GLY A 38 -0.60 -14.61 17.86
N ASP A 39 -1.42 -13.55 17.82
CA ASP A 39 -2.86 -13.63 17.56
C ASP A 39 -3.09 -14.35 16.22
N ALA A 40 -3.85 -15.45 16.25
CA ALA A 40 -4.16 -16.25 15.08
C ALA A 40 -4.80 -15.41 13.96
N ALA A 41 -5.58 -14.37 14.31
CA ALA A 41 -6.17 -13.47 13.32
C ALA A 41 -5.11 -12.63 12.60
N ALA A 42 -4.11 -12.12 13.32
CA ALA A 42 -3.01 -11.37 12.70
C ALA A 42 -2.15 -12.26 11.79
N ALA A 43 -1.87 -13.49 12.23
CA ALA A 43 -1.16 -14.49 11.41
C ALA A 43 -1.96 -14.87 10.14
N GLU A 44 -3.28 -15.00 10.25
CA GLU A 44 -4.15 -15.28 9.10
C GLU A 44 -4.09 -14.17 8.05
N LEU A 45 -4.11 -12.89 8.47
CA LEU A 45 -4.01 -11.77 7.53
C LEU A 45 -2.71 -11.81 6.72
N GLY A 46 -1.58 -12.15 7.36
CA GLY A 46 -0.27 -12.22 6.71
C GLY A 46 -0.07 -13.41 5.79
N THR A 47 -0.93 -14.44 5.85
CA THR A 47 -0.69 -15.72 5.16
C THR A 47 -1.80 -16.11 4.18
N VAL A 48 -3.05 -15.72 4.45
CA VAL A 48 -4.18 -16.04 3.57
C VAL A 48 -4.14 -15.15 2.35
N THR A 49 -4.07 -15.78 1.19
CA THR A 49 -4.16 -15.10 -0.11
C THR A 49 -5.62 -14.93 -0.55
N ALA A 50 -5.93 -13.78 -1.12
CA ALA A 50 -7.23 -13.48 -1.72
C ALA A 50 -7.06 -12.91 -3.13
N SER A 51 -8.20 -12.81 -3.84
CA SER A 51 -8.30 -12.11 -5.11
C SER A 51 -9.29 -10.98 -4.94
N VAL A 52 -8.87 -9.75 -5.20
CA VAL A 52 -9.71 -8.55 -5.09
C VAL A 52 -9.86 -7.93 -6.46
N SER A 53 -11.10 -7.76 -6.90
CA SER A 53 -11.45 -7.13 -8.18
C SER A 53 -12.08 -5.76 -7.94
N SER A 54 -11.53 -4.73 -8.57
CA SER A 54 -12.09 -3.37 -8.59
C SER A 54 -11.58 -2.64 -9.83
N ASP A 55 -12.38 -1.70 -10.33
CA ASP A 55 -12.02 -0.80 -11.44
C ASP A 55 -11.54 -1.56 -12.69
N GLY A 56 -12.18 -2.71 -12.97
CA GLY A 56 -11.86 -3.57 -14.11
C GLY A 56 -10.58 -4.40 -13.98
N ALA A 57 -9.91 -4.40 -12.83
CA ALA A 57 -8.70 -5.18 -12.58
C ALA A 57 -8.85 -6.12 -11.38
N THR A 58 -8.32 -7.34 -11.52
CA THR A 58 -8.17 -8.30 -10.41
C THR A 58 -6.73 -8.35 -9.94
N ARG A 59 -6.53 -8.33 -8.62
CA ARG A 59 -5.22 -8.44 -7.97
C ARG A 59 -5.22 -9.59 -6.98
N HIS A 60 -4.09 -10.26 -6.87
CA HIS A 60 -3.87 -11.37 -5.95
C HIS A 60 -2.79 -10.97 -4.95
N ASP A 61 -3.08 -11.14 -3.67
CA ASP A 61 -2.15 -10.83 -2.59
C ASP A 61 -2.58 -11.52 -1.30
N THR A 62 -1.79 -11.39 -0.23
CA THR A 62 -2.26 -11.70 1.13
C THR A 62 -3.33 -10.68 1.56
N LEU A 63 -4.17 -11.02 2.54
CA LEU A 63 -5.14 -10.07 3.10
C LEU A 63 -4.44 -8.82 3.68
N ALA A 64 -3.29 -9.01 4.33
CA ALA A 64 -2.42 -7.94 4.81
C ALA A 64 -1.89 -7.08 3.65
N GLY A 65 -1.42 -7.71 2.56
CA GLY A 65 -0.98 -7.00 1.35
C GLY A 65 -2.11 -6.22 0.66
N HIS A 66 -3.32 -6.76 0.64
CA HIS A 66 -4.51 -6.06 0.18
C HIS A 66 -4.84 -4.85 1.05
N LEU A 67 -4.75 -4.96 2.37
CA LEU A 67 -4.93 -3.85 3.31
C LEU A 67 -3.87 -2.76 3.14
N ALA A 68 -2.60 -3.14 2.96
CA ALA A 68 -1.52 -2.21 2.68
C ALA A 68 -1.77 -1.42 1.40
N ARG A 69 -2.08 -2.14 0.32
CA ARG A 69 -2.43 -1.54 -0.97
C ARG A 69 -3.67 -0.65 -0.88
N ALA A 70 -4.68 -1.06 -0.12
CA ALA A 70 -5.90 -0.31 0.09
C ALA A 70 -5.66 0.97 0.90
N ALA A 71 -4.77 0.93 1.90
CA ALA A 71 -4.35 2.12 2.63
C ALA A 71 -3.65 3.12 1.68
N VAL A 72 -2.76 2.64 0.82
CA VAL A 72 -2.13 3.49 -0.22
C VAL A 72 -3.18 4.05 -1.20
N ALA A 73 -4.07 3.21 -1.71
CA ALA A 73 -5.12 3.64 -2.64
C ALA A 73 -6.07 4.68 -2.01
N ASN A 74 -6.32 4.60 -0.71
CA ASN A 74 -7.17 5.52 0.05
C ASN A 74 -6.38 6.70 0.63
N THR A 75 -5.32 7.14 -0.06
CA THR A 75 -4.50 8.27 0.40
C THR A 75 -5.25 9.58 0.27
N THR A 76 -5.12 10.40 1.30
CA THR A 76 -5.60 11.77 1.36
C THR A 76 -4.45 12.74 1.56
N VAL A 77 -4.57 13.94 0.99
CA VAL A 77 -3.66 15.07 1.21
C VAL A 77 -4.48 16.27 1.67
N GLY A 78 -4.31 16.65 2.94
CA GLY A 78 -5.16 17.65 3.59
C GLY A 78 -6.59 17.16 3.82
N GLY A 79 -6.78 15.85 3.95
CA GLY A 79 -8.08 15.22 4.16
C GLY A 79 -8.93 15.00 2.90
N GLU A 80 -8.48 15.47 1.73
CA GLU A 80 -9.14 15.14 0.47
C GLU A 80 -8.44 13.96 -0.21
N PRO A 81 -9.20 13.02 -0.81
CA PRO A 81 -8.63 11.89 -1.56
C PRO A 81 -7.71 12.36 -2.70
N VAL A 82 -6.71 11.57 -3.04
CA VAL A 82 -5.87 11.82 -4.23
C VAL A 82 -6.49 11.22 -5.49
N ALA A 83 -7.12 10.06 -5.38
CA ALA A 83 -7.76 9.37 -6.49
C ALA A 83 -9.05 8.69 -6.02
N ALA A 84 -10.06 8.65 -6.89
CA ALA A 84 -11.27 7.87 -6.68
C ALA A 84 -11.04 6.43 -7.16
N THR A 85 -11.27 5.45 -6.28
CA THR A 85 -11.12 4.02 -6.59
C THR A 85 -11.99 3.18 -5.67
N GLY A 86 -12.60 2.12 -6.22
CA GLY A 86 -13.37 1.16 -5.43
C GLY A 86 -12.50 0.13 -4.67
N TYR A 87 -11.18 0.17 -4.85
CA TYR A 87 -10.27 -0.86 -4.34
C TYR A 87 -10.26 -0.96 -2.81
N PRO A 88 -10.27 0.16 -2.04
CA PRO A 88 -10.29 0.10 -0.59
C PRO A 88 -11.50 -0.64 -0.02
N ASP A 89 -12.69 -0.40 -0.58
CA ASP A 89 -13.92 -1.05 -0.15
C ASP A 89 -13.91 -2.55 -0.49
N ALA A 90 -13.46 -2.91 -1.70
CA ALA A 90 -13.35 -4.30 -2.12
C ALA A 90 -12.33 -5.10 -1.28
N ALA A 91 -11.19 -4.49 -0.93
CA ALA A 91 -10.21 -5.10 -0.04
C ALA A 91 -10.74 -5.23 1.39
N ALA A 92 -11.40 -4.20 1.91
CA ALA A 92 -12.03 -4.24 3.22
C ALA A 92 -13.09 -5.34 3.31
N GLU A 93 -13.90 -5.53 2.26
CA GLU A 93 -14.88 -6.61 2.17
C GLU A 93 -14.22 -7.99 2.15
N ALA A 94 -13.16 -8.18 1.35
CA ALA A 94 -12.43 -9.45 1.31
C ALA A 94 -11.86 -9.85 2.68
N VAL A 95 -11.32 -8.88 3.44
CA VAL A 95 -10.84 -9.09 4.81
C VAL A 95 -11.99 -9.38 5.76
N ARG A 96 -13.10 -8.64 5.66
CA ARG A 96 -14.29 -8.82 6.50
C ARG A 96 -14.93 -10.19 6.32
N ASN A 97 -14.92 -10.74 5.11
CA ASN A 97 -15.45 -12.07 4.82
C ASN A 97 -14.62 -13.21 5.43
N ARG A 98 -13.37 -12.92 5.83
CA ARG A 98 -12.48 -13.87 6.52
C ARG A 98 -12.39 -13.61 8.01
N SER A 99 -12.51 -12.34 8.40
CA SER A 99 -12.45 -11.91 9.80
C SER A 99 -13.79 -12.13 10.50
N GLY A 100 -13.79 -12.73 11.68
CA GLY A 100 -15.01 -12.86 12.49
C GLY A 100 -15.52 -11.51 13.03
N ASP A 101 -16.78 -11.46 13.49
CA ASP A 101 -17.47 -10.25 13.99
C ASP A 101 -16.80 -9.55 15.19
N ARG A 102 -15.83 -10.20 15.83
CA ARG A 102 -15.09 -9.70 16.99
C ARG A 102 -13.66 -9.27 16.66
N THR A 103 -13.45 -8.87 15.42
CA THR A 103 -12.16 -8.43 14.91
C THR A 103 -12.32 -7.04 14.33
N HIS A 104 -11.45 -6.13 14.72
CA HIS A 104 -11.33 -4.80 14.17
C HIS A 104 -9.91 -4.61 13.66
N VAL A 105 -9.78 -4.36 12.36
CA VAL A 105 -8.48 -4.18 11.71
C VAL A 105 -8.38 -2.75 11.22
N THR A 106 -7.27 -2.10 11.51
CA THR A 106 -6.93 -0.79 10.95
C THR A 106 -5.59 -0.90 10.23
N ALA A 107 -5.57 -0.60 8.93
CA ALA A 107 -4.34 -0.43 8.17
C ALA A 107 -4.13 1.05 7.91
N ARG A 108 -2.94 1.56 8.23
CA ARG A 108 -2.61 2.97 8.15
C ARG A 108 -1.26 3.19 7.49
N TRP A 109 -1.26 4.03 6.47
CA TRP A 109 -0.07 4.50 5.79
C TRP A 109 0.14 5.99 6.07
N ARG A 110 1.37 6.36 6.41
CA ARG A 110 1.80 7.74 6.69
C ARG A 110 3.20 7.91 6.09
N PRO A 111 3.30 8.24 4.81
CA PRO A 111 4.59 8.29 4.14
C PRO A 111 5.52 9.33 4.75
N LEU A 112 5.01 10.51 5.11
CA LEU A 112 5.87 11.63 5.53
C LEU A 112 5.92 11.83 7.05
N GLY A 113 5.47 10.83 7.83
CA GLY A 113 5.37 10.92 9.29
C GLY A 113 4.24 11.85 9.80
N ASP A 114 3.89 12.88 9.03
CA ASP A 114 2.80 13.81 9.33
C ASP A 114 1.40 13.22 9.15
N ALA A 115 0.39 13.93 9.68
CA ALA A 115 -1.01 13.53 9.55
C ALA A 115 -1.67 14.05 8.25
N SER A 116 -0.99 14.95 7.55
CA SER A 116 -1.54 15.70 6.42
C SER A 116 -1.61 14.84 5.16
N THR A 117 -0.63 13.94 4.98
CA THR A 117 -0.62 12.93 3.94
C THR A 117 -0.76 11.56 4.58
N SER A 118 -1.93 10.95 4.47
CA SER A 118 -2.15 9.63 5.05
C SER A 118 -3.26 8.85 4.36
N GLY A 119 -3.16 7.54 4.43
CA GLY A 119 -4.17 6.60 3.97
C GLY A 119 -4.60 5.67 5.09
N THR A 120 -5.90 5.40 5.22
CA THR A 120 -6.42 4.53 6.29
C THR A 120 -7.55 3.66 5.76
N VAL A 121 -7.53 2.38 6.12
CA VAL A 121 -8.62 1.43 5.86
C VAL A 121 -8.99 0.76 7.17
N THR A 122 -10.28 0.64 7.41
CA THR A 122 -10.82 0.05 8.64
C THR A 122 -11.80 -1.07 8.29
N VAL A 123 -11.63 -2.22 8.95
CA VAL A 123 -12.45 -3.41 8.74
C VAL A 123 -13.03 -3.88 10.07
N GLY A 124 -14.30 -4.30 10.03
CA GLY A 124 -15.01 -4.78 11.22
C GLY A 124 -15.51 -3.66 12.13
N ARG A 125 -16.32 -4.04 13.12
CA ARG A 125 -16.88 -3.09 14.11
C ARG A 125 -15.82 -2.73 15.13
N PRO A 126 -15.84 -1.52 15.72
CA PRO A 126 -14.94 -1.21 16.82
C PRO A 126 -15.27 -2.06 18.06
N PRO A 127 -14.27 -2.39 18.91
CA PRO A 127 -14.51 -3.13 20.14
C PRO A 127 -15.47 -2.36 21.07
N PRO A 128 -16.36 -3.06 21.80
CA PRO A 128 -17.14 -2.45 22.87
C PRO A 128 -16.24 -1.80 23.92
N ARG A 129 -16.68 -0.69 24.51
CA ARG A 129 -15.86 0.08 25.47
C ARG A 129 -15.53 -0.67 26.76
N THR A 130 -16.24 -1.77 27.05
CA THR A 130 -16.11 -2.57 28.27
C THR A 130 -15.50 -3.95 28.03
N ALA A 131 -15.18 -4.29 26.78
CA ALA A 131 -14.61 -5.59 26.46
C ALA A 131 -13.11 -5.60 26.72
N ASP A 132 -12.58 -6.74 27.15
CA ASP A 132 -11.14 -6.97 27.17
C ASP A 132 -10.64 -7.16 25.72
N VAL A 133 -9.66 -6.34 25.33
CA VAL A 133 -9.17 -6.27 23.94
C VAL A 133 -7.72 -6.75 23.87
N SER A 134 -7.49 -7.78 23.06
CA SER A 134 -6.15 -8.14 22.59
C SER A 134 -5.78 -7.29 21.37
N VAL A 135 -4.55 -6.76 21.35
CA VAL A 135 -4.05 -5.90 20.27
C VAL A 135 -2.76 -6.48 19.72
N THR A 136 -2.71 -6.74 18.42
CA THR A 136 -1.50 -7.11 17.70
C THR A 136 -1.20 -6.06 16.64
N THR A 137 0.05 -5.64 16.54
CA THR A 137 0.50 -4.67 15.52
C THR A 137 1.64 -5.26 14.71
N PHE A 138 1.63 -5.06 13.40
CA PHE A 138 2.71 -5.45 12.49
C PHE A 138 2.77 -4.48 11.30
N THR A 139 3.86 -4.52 10.54
CA THR A 139 4.03 -3.71 9.34
C THR A 139 3.99 -4.55 8.06
N VAL A 140 3.56 -3.93 6.97
CA VAL A 140 3.49 -4.53 5.64
C VAL A 140 4.04 -3.53 4.64
N GLU A 141 4.79 -4.01 3.66
CA GLU A 141 5.25 -3.20 2.53
C GLU A 141 4.07 -2.56 1.78
N SER A 142 4.12 -1.25 1.58
CA SER A 142 3.15 -0.46 0.79
C SER A 142 3.19 -0.81 -0.70
N GLY A 143 4.33 -1.34 -1.17
CA GLY A 143 4.63 -1.57 -2.58
C GLY A 143 4.98 -0.30 -3.36
N LEU A 144 5.02 0.87 -2.70
CA LEU A 144 5.61 2.08 -3.25
C LEU A 144 7.13 2.06 -3.05
N ARG A 145 7.83 2.60 -4.04
CA ARG A 145 9.30 2.72 -4.05
C ARG A 145 9.68 4.15 -4.44
N PRO A 146 9.49 5.12 -3.52
CA PRO A 146 9.94 6.48 -3.73
C PRO A 146 11.46 6.51 -3.93
N ALA A 147 11.92 7.41 -4.79
CA ALA A 147 13.35 7.58 -5.02
C ALA A 147 14.01 8.12 -3.75
N THR A 148 15.08 7.46 -3.31
CA THR A 148 15.85 7.84 -2.09
C THR A 148 16.94 8.87 -2.35
N ALA A 149 17.12 9.29 -3.62
CA ALA A 149 18.08 10.34 -3.98
C ALA A 149 17.63 11.72 -3.45
N ALA A 150 18.50 12.73 -3.56
CA ALA A 150 18.34 14.11 -3.07
C ALA A 150 17.17 14.92 -3.69
N SER A 151 16.15 14.24 -4.22
CA SER A 151 14.87 14.81 -4.58
C SER A 151 14.11 15.23 -3.33
N ASP A 152 13.40 16.34 -3.44
CA ASP A 152 12.39 16.76 -2.48
C ASP A 152 11.42 15.59 -2.14
N PRO A 153 11.16 15.30 -0.84
CA PRO A 153 10.34 14.15 -0.42
C PRO A 153 8.93 14.13 -1.01
N ALA A 154 8.28 15.30 -1.12
CA ALA A 154 6.95 15.41 -1.71
C ALA A 154 6.96 15.06 -3.20
N THR A 155 7.95 15.56 -3.95
CA THR A 155 8.16 15.18 -5.35
C THR A 155 8.47 13.69 -5.51
N SER A 156 9.32 13.12 -4.66
CA SER A 156 9.66 11.70 -4.70
C SER A 156 8.44 10.80 -4.45
N LEU A 157 7.64 11.14 -3.43
CA LEU A 157 6.41 10.46 -3.11
C LEU A 157 5.37 10.57 -4.22
N ALA A 158 5.15 11.78 -4.76
CA ALA A 158 4.17 12.01 -5.80
C ALA A 158 4.48 11.21 -7.08
N ASN A 159 5.76 11.20 -7.49
CA ASN A 159 6.21 10.42 -8.64
C ASN A 159 5.96 8.92 -8.43
N ALA A 160 6.33 8.38 -7.26
CA ALA A 160 6.10 6.97 -6.95
C ALA A 160 4.61 6.61 -6.89
N TYR A 161 3.80 7.49 -6.28
CA TYR A 161 2.36 7.29 -6.17
C TYR A 161 1.67 7.27 -7.54
N VAL A 162 1.95 8.25 -8.39
CA VAL A 162 1.36 8.33 -9.72
C VAL A 162 1.84 7.19 -10.62
N ALA A 163 3.12 6.80 -10.55
CA ALA A 163 3.62 5.63 -11.28
C ALA A 163 2.98 4.32 -10.79
N TRP A 164 2.70 4.21 -9.48
CA TRP A 164 2.01 3.06 -8.91
C TRP A 164 0.54 2.99 -9.32
N LEU A 165 -0.15 4.13 -9.35
CA LEU A 165 -1.56 4.22 -9.75
C LEU A 165 -1.74 4.03 -11.26
N PHE A 166 -0.85 4.64 -12.06
CA PHE A 166 -0.86 4.63 -13.51
C PHE A 166 0.50 4.17 -14.08
N PRO A 167 0.82 2.87 -14.05
CA PRO A 167 2.08 2.37 -14.59
C PRO A 167 2.21 2.74 -16.08
N PRO A 168 3.22 3.53 -16.48
CA PRO A 168 3.20 4.27 -17.74
C PRO A 168 3.10 3.37 -18.98
N GLU A 169 3.80 2.24 -18.99
CA GLU A 169 3.76 1.29 -20.12
C GLU A 169 2.38 0.62 -20.23
N ARG A 170 1.80 0.25 -19.08
CA ARG A 170 0.47 -0.37 -19.04
C ARG A 170 -0.59 0.63 -19.45
N THR A 171 -0.58 1.82 -18.88
CA THR A 171 -1.62 2.83 -19.14
C THR A 171 -1.54 3.34 -20.57
N ARG A 172 -0.34 3.49 -21.14
CA ARG A 172 -0.19 3.76 -22.59
C ARG A 172 -0.88 2.70 -23.42
N GLY A 173 -0.69 1.41 -23.09
CA GLY A 173 -1.38 0.30 -23.76
C GLY A 173 -2.91 0.40 -23.68
N LEU A 174 -3.44 0.81 -22.53
CA LEU A 174 -4.88 1.02 -22.34
C LEU A 174 -5.41 2.21 -23.15
N LEU A 175 -4.65 3.31 -23.21
CA LEU A 175 -5.07 4.52 -23.93
C LEU A 175 -5.12 4.35 -25.45
N VAL A 176 -4.33 3.44 -26.02
CA VAL A 176 -4.32 3.19 -27.48
C VAL A 176 -5.35 2.16 -27.92
N ASP A 177 -5.84 1.29 -27.02
CA ASP A 177 -6.88 0.32 -27.33
C ASP A 177 -8.27 0.95 -27.14
N SER A 178 -9.05 1.06 -28.22
CA SER A 178 -10.37 1.68 -28.23
C SER A 178 -11.38 1.07 -27.25
N ARG A 179 -11.19 -0.18 -26.82
CA ARG A 179 -12.06 -0.85 -25.84
C ARG A 179 -11.76 -0.46 -24.40
N THR A 180 -10.51 -0.10 -24.11
CA THR A 180 -10.04 0.21 -22.74
C THR A 180 -9.73 1.68 -22.54
N ALA A 181 -9.51 2.42 -23.62
CA ALA A 181 -9.22 3.84 -23.59
C ALA A 181 -10.29 4.68 -22.86
N PRO A 182 -11.62 4.45 -23.03
CA PRO A 182 -12.61 5.24 -22.30
C PRO A 182 -12.45 5.19 -20.78
N ALA A 183 -12.30 3.99 -20.21
CA ALA A 183 -12.14 3.81 -18.77
C ALA A 183 -10.80 4.36 -18.26
N ALA A 184 -9.70 4.15 -19.01
CA ALA A 184 -8.40 4.71 -18.65
C ALA A 184 -8.39 6.26 -18.69
N LYS A 185 -9.09 6.84 -19.67
CA LYS A 185 -9.26 8.30 -19.78
C LYS A 185 -10.09 8.85 -18.62
N GLU A 186 -11.21 8.20 -18.31
CA GLU A 186 -12.07 8.56 -17.19
C GLU A 186 -11.28 8.59 -15.87
N GLN A 187 -10.52 7.53 -15.58
CA GLN A 187 -9.70 7.45 -14.37
C GLN A 187 -8.64 8.58 -14.29
N TYR A 188 -8.01 8.91 -15.41
CA TYR A 188 -7.09 10.05 -15.47
C TYR A 188 -7.80 11.38 -15.27
N THR A 189 -8.95 11.60 -15.91
CA THR A 189 -9.74 12.82 -15.79
C THR A 189 -10.25 13.03 -14.37
N GLU A 190 -10.73 11.99 -13.69
CA GLU A 190 -11.18 12.06 -12.30
C GLU A 190 -10.03 12.42 -11.33
N THR A 191 -8.87 11.79 -11.50
CA THR A 191 -7.68 12.10 -10.70
C THR A 191 -7.19 13.52 -10.98
N ALA A 192 -7.17 13.92 -12.25
CA ALA A 192 -6.77 15.27 -12.65
C ALA A 192 -7.72 16.35 -12.09
N ALA A 193 -9.02 16.08 -12.07
CA ALA A 193 -10.01 16.97 -11.46
C ALA A 193 -9.80 17.10 -9.94
N THR A 194 -9.45 16.01 -9.27
CA THR A 194 -9.14 16.00 -7.82
C THR A 194 -7.87 16.82 -7.48
N LEU A 195 -6.92 16.86 -8.41
CA LEU A 195 -5.68 17.64 -8.29
C LEU A 195 -5.75 19.02 -8.97
N ASP A 196 -6.92 19.43 -9.47
CA ASP A 196 -7.14 20.68 -10.22
C ASP A 196 -6.09 20.91 -11.33
N THR A 197 -5.82 19.87 -12.13
CA THR A 197 -4.81 19.90 -13.20
C THR A 197 -5.38 19.53 -14.56
N ALA A 198 -4.89 20.18 -15.60
CA ALA A 198 -5.37 19.98 -16.97
C ALA A 198 -4.58 18.88 -17.69
N VAL A 199 -5.27 17.80 -18.07
CA VAL A 199 -4.66 16.63 -18.76
C VAL A 199 -5.27 16.36 -20.14
N ASP A 200 -6.28 17.11 -20.59
CA ASP A 200 -7.05 16.79 -21.80
C ASP A 200 -6.19 16.66 -23.06
N ALA A 201 -5.27 17.62 -23.27
CA ALA A 201 -4.41 17.63 -24.45
C ALA A 201 -3.49 16.39 -24.55
N PRO A 202 -2.62 16.10 -23.56
CA PRO A 202 -1.80 14.88 -23.62
C PRO A 202 -2.63 13.59 -23.57
N LEU A 203 -3.80 13.60 -22.94
CA LEU A 203 -4.70 12.45 -22.88
C LEU A 203 -5.36 12.15 -24.24
N ALA A 204 -5.67 13.19 -25.03
CA ALA A 204 -6.14 13.05 -26.40
C ALA A 204 -5.08 12.39 -27.31
N GLU A 205 -3.81 12.64 -27.05
CA GLU A 205 -2.66 12.08 -27.76
C GLU A 205 -2.20 10.71 -27.22
N ALA A 206 -2.91 10.15 -26.22
CA ALA A 206 -2.52 8.93 -25.52
C ALA A 206 -1.10 8.98 -24.89
N ASN A 207 -0.66 10.18 -24.50
CA ASN A 207 0.65 10.41 -23.90
C ASN A 207 0.59 10.27 -22.37
N ALA A 208 0.56 9.02 -21.90
CA ALA A 208 0.51 8.68 -20.47
C ALA A 208 1.67 9.28 -19.65
N GLU A 209 2.85 9.41 -20.25
CA GLU A 209 4.04 9.93 -19.56
C GLU A 209 3.86 11.42 -19.20
N THR A 210 3.43 12.24 -20.17
CA THR A 210 3.13 13.65 -19.92
C THR A 210 1.94 13.83 -18.97
N VAL A 211 0.92 12.97 -19.03
CA VAL A 211 -0.18 13.00 -18.06
C VAL A 211 0.34 12.70 -16.65
N ASN A 212 1.14 11.64 -16.49
CA ASN A 212 1.73 11.26 -15.21
C ASN A 212 2.64 12.35 -14.64
N GLU A 213 3.45 13.00 -15.47
CA GLU A 213 4.32 14.12 -15.05
C GLU A 213 3.49 15.29 -14.49
N ARG A 214 2.39 15.66 -15.16
CA ARG A 214 1.49 16.72 -14.72
C ARG A 214 0.79 16.38 -13.39
N LEU A 215 0.29 15.15 -13.27
CA LEU A 215 -0.34 14.67 -12.04
C LEU A 215 0.66 14.63 -10.89
N SER A 216 1.88 14.16 -11.13
CA SER A 216 2.94 14.09 -10.11
C SER A 216 3.36 15.48 -9.64
N THR A 217 3.49 16.42 -10.57
CA THR A 217 3.80 17.82 -10.25
C THR A 217 2.69 18.46 -9.41
N ALA A 218 1.43 18.31 -9.83
CA ALA A 218 0.28 18.85 -9.09
C ALA A 218 0.15 18.24 -7.69
N LEU A 219 0.35 16.92 -7.56
CA LEU A 219 0.33 16.24 -6.27
C LEU A 219 1.47 16.69 -5.35
N ALA A 220 2.69 16.85 -5.87
CA ALA A 220 3.83 17.32 -5.09
C ALA A 220 3.60 18.75 -4.54
N GLU A 221 3.09 19.67 -5.37
CA GLU A 221 2.76 21.03 -4.96
C GLU A 221 1.64 21.06 -3.90
N ARG A 222 0.64 20.19 -4.06
CA ARG A 222 -0.44 20.04 -3.07
C ARG A 222 0.09 19.54 -1.73
N ILE A 223 0.95 18.53 -1.72
CA ILE A 223 1.58 18.01 -0.50
C ILE A 223 2.35 19.14 0.20
N LYS A 224 3.22 19.85 -0.52
CA LYS A 224 3.99 20.98 0.04
C LYS A 224 3.09 22.05 0.64
N THR A 225 2.08 22.51 -0.11
CA THR A 225 1.14 23.54 0.34
C THR A 225 0.43 23.14 1.64
N VAL A 226 -0.01 21.89 1.74
CA VAL A 226 -0.69 21.39 2.94
C VAL A 226 0.30 21.26 4.11
N SER A 227 1.50 20.72 3.89
CA SER A 227 2.54 20.60 4.92
C SER A 227 2.99 21.98 5.44
N GLU A 228 3.13 22.98 4.58
CA GLU A 228 3.38 24.39 4.93
C GLU A 228 2.27 24.95 5.82
N GLY A 229 1.01 24.69 5.48
CA GLY A 229 -0.14 25.13 6.28
C GLY A 229 -0.18 24.51 7.69
N HIS A 230 0.40 23.33 7.89
CA HIS A 230 0.45 22.63 9.17
C HIS A 230 1.73 22.88 9.98
N GLY A 231 2.73 23.55 9.39
CA GLY A 231 4.02 23.83 10.03
C GLY A 231 5.00 22.65 10.03
N ASP A 232 4.81 21.67 9.12
CA ASP A 232 5.54 20.40 9.08
C ASP A 232 6.69 20.37 8.04
N VAL A 233 7.08 21.52 7.48
CA VAL A 233 7.96 21.62 6.28
C VAL A 233 9.38 21.12 6.51
N ASP A 234 9.97 21.38 7.68
CA ASP A 234 11.32 20.93 8.05
C ASP A 234 11.36 19.45 8.51
N SER A 235 10.19 18.81 8.60
CA SER A 235 10.01 17.45 9.15
C SER A 235 9.71 16.41 8.07
N LEU A 236 9.73 16.77 6.79
CA LEU A 236 9.48 15.81 5.71
C LEU A 236 10.65 14.83 5.61
N GLU A 237 10.50 13.69 6.28
CA GLU A 237 11.45 12.60 6.25
C GLU A 237 11.40 11.85 4.90
N THR A 238 12.37 10.96 4.71
CA THR A 238 12.30 9.96 3.62
C THR A 238 10.95 9.25 3.68
N PRO A 239 10.18 9.20 2.56
CA PRO A 239 8.86 8.65 2.62
C PRO A 239 8.87 7.17 3.04
N SER A 240 8.07 6.82 4.05
CA SER A 240 7.94 5.45 4.54
C SER A 240 7.30 4.54 3.49
N GLU A 241 7.96 3.41 3.27
CA GLU A 241 7.47 2.34 2.41
C GLU A 241 6.56 1.36 3.17
N GLU A 242 6.27 1.58 4.45
CA GLU A 242 5.57 0.63 5.31
C GLU A 242 4.17 1.10 5.72
N VAL A 243 3.23 0.15 5.78
CA VAL A 243 1.88 0.32 6.31
C VAL A 243 1.78 -0.38 7.65
N ALA A 244 1.36 0.35 8.69
CA ALA A 244 1.07 -0.24 9.99
C ALA A 244 -0.31 -0.88 10.00
N VAL A 245 -0.39 -2.14 10.39
CA VAL A 245 -1.64 -2.90 10.55
C VAL A 245 -1.84 -3.21 12.03
N VAL A 246 -2.96 -2.76 12.58
CA VAL A 246 -3.37 -3.00 13.97
C VAL A 246 -4.61 -3.88 13.95
N VAL A 247 -4.49 -5.06 14.57
CA VAL A 247 -5.58 -6.01 14.76
C VAL A 247 -6.01 -5.93 16.22
N ARG A 248 -7.30 -5.69 16.44
CA ARG A 248 -7.93 -5.69 17.75
C ARG A 248 -8.98 -6.79 17.80
N ARG A 249 -8.88 -7.67 18.78
CA ARG A 249 -9.83 -8.76 19.01
C ARG A 249 -10.37 -8.69 20.43
N TRP A 250 -11.64 -9.04 20.62
CA TRP A 250 -12.26 -9.08 21.94
C TRP A 250 -13.13 -10.33 22.14
N GLU A 251 -13.36 -10.66 23.40
CA GLU A 251 -14.22 -11.77 23.84
C GLU A 251 -15.63 -11.26 24.21
N PRO A 252 -16.65 -12.15 24.31
CA PRO A 252 -18.02 -11.76 24.68
C PRO A 252 -18.12 -11.10 26.06
#